data_AF-A0A6J5C7Y0-F1
#
_entry.id   AF-A0A6J5C7Y0-F1
#
_cell.length_a   1.000
_cell.length_b   1.000
_cell.length_c   1.000
_cell.angle_alpha   90.00
_cell.angle_beta   90.00
_cell.angle_gamma   90.00
#
_symmetry.space_group_name_H-M   'P 1'
#
loop_
_entity.id
_entity.type
_entity.pdbx_description
1 polymer ?
#
loop_
_entity_poly.entity_id
_entity_poly.type
_entity_poly.pdbx_seq_one_letter_code
_entity_poly.pdbx_strand_id
1 'polypeptide(L)' 'MNEIKDGGPAFPCDEQIRDSMIYQPEPGMTLRDYFAAKLMPVVWNDHKPLNDYDCALLAYRMADAMLRARGQS' A
#
# COMPACT_ATOMS: atom_id res chain seq x y z
N MET A 1 -11.26 -10.55 13.42
CA MET A 1 -10.81 -9.57 12.40
C MET A 1 -9.54 -10.15 11.81
N ASN A 2 -9.50 -10.40 10.50
CA ASN A 2 -8.28 -10.89 9.86
C ASN A 2 -7.29 -9.72 9.79
N GLU A 3 -6.06 -9.96 10.22
CA GLU A 3 -4.96 -9.02 10.09
C GLU A 3 -4.71 -8.76 8.60
N ILE A 4 -4.68 -7.49 8.20
CA ILE A 4 -4.37 -7.10 6.82
C ILE A 4 -2.85 -7.06 6.71
N LYS A 5 -2.25 -7.92 5.89
CA LYS A 5 -0.83 -7.82 5.54
C LYS A 5 -0.64 -6.69 4.52
N ASP A 6 -0.16 -5.56 5.01
CA ASP A 6 0.04 -4.33 4.23
C ASP A 6 1.39 -4.29 3.46
N GLY A 7 2.26 -5.25 3.76
CA GLY A 7 3.57 -5.41 3.13
C GLY A 7 4.66 -4.51 3.67
N GLY A 8 4.43 -3.82 4.79
CA GLY A 8 5.36 -2.90 5.41
C GLY A 8 5.46 -1.55 4.68
N PRO A 9 6.48 -0.73 5.00
CA PRO A 9 6.68 0.58 4.40
C PRO A 9 6.81 0.51 2.87
N ALA A 10 6.17 1.44 2.15
CA ALA A 10 6.25 1.50 0.68
C ALA A 10 7.67 1.80 0.16
N PHE A 11 8.45 2.52 0.97
CA PHE A 11 9.81 2.92 0.68
C PHE A 11 10.71 2.56 1.87
N PRO A 12 12.03 2.39 1.67
CA PRO A 12 12.97 2.14 2.76
C PRO A 12 12.88 3.22 3.85
N CYS A 13 12.78 2.77 5.09
CA CYS A 13 12.81 3.59 6.29
C CYS A 13 13.94 3.07 7.17
N ASP A 14 15.15 3.54 6.91
CA ASP A 14 16.32 3.13 7.67
C ASP A 14 16.28 3.75 9.07
N GLU A 15 16.59 2.95 10.09
CA GLU A 15 16.75 3.45 11.45
C GLU A 15 17.88 4.49 11.48
N GLN A 16 17.60 5.65 12.06
CA GLN A 16 18.58 6.71 12.19
C GLN A 16 19.09 6.76 13.62
N ILE A 17 20.41 6.71 13.81
CA ILE A 17 21.02 6.91 15.12
C ILE A 17 21.37 8.39 15.26
N ARG A 18 20.75 9.06 16.24
CA ARG A 18 21.08 10.45 16.60
C ARG A 18 21.30 10.52 18.11
N ASP A 19 22.47 11.01 18.51
CA ASP A 19 22.85 11.18 19.92
C ASP A 19 22.69 9.90 20.76
N SER A 20 23.17 8.76 20.24
CA SER A 20 23.04 7.43 20.85
C SER A 20 21.60 6.94 21.07
N MET A 21 20.60 7.61 20.50
CA MET A 21 19.22 7.12 20.45
C MET A 21 18.87 6.60 19.05
N ILE A 22 18.17 5.47 19.00
CA ILE A 22 17.56 4.94 17.77
C ILE A 22 16.28 5.74 17.51
N TYR A 23 16.24 6.40 16.35
CA TYR A 23 15.05 7.05 15.82
C TYR A 23 14.47 6.19 14.70
N GLN A 24 13.23 5.75 14.87
CA GLN A 24 12.48 5.11 13.81
C GLN A 24 11.70 6.20 13.06
N PRO A 25 12.04 6.48 11.80
CA PRO A 25 11.31 7.47 11.01
C PRO A 25 9.87 6.99 10.78
N GLU A 26 8.93 7.93 10.79
CA GLU A 26 7.53 7.66 10.43
C GLU A 26 7.48 7.08 9.01
N PRO A 27 7.06 5.82 8.83
CA PRO A 27 7.22 5.13 7.55
C PRO A 27 6.30 5.64 6.44
N GLY A 28 5.31 6.47 6.79
CA GLY A 28 4.33 7.01 5.86
C GLY A 28 3.39 5.92 5.33
N MET A 29 3.34 5.75 4.01
CA MET A 29 2.44 4.82 3.34
C MET A 29 2.94 3.37 3.41
N THR A 30 2.01 2.42 3.48
CA THR A 30 2.33 1.01 3.32
C THR A 30 2.52 0.65 1.85
N LEU A 31 3.17 -0.48 1.56
CA LEU A 31 3.34 -0.99 0.20
C LEU A 31 1.97 -1.26 -0.46
N ARG A 32 0.98 -1.72 0.32
CA ARG A 32 -0.42 -1.85 -0.08
C ARG A 32 -1.01 -0.54 -0.57
N ASP A 33 -0.85 0.54 0.20
CA ASP A 33 -1.37 1.87 -0.13
C ASP A 33 -0.69 2.41 -1.39
N TYR A 34 0.62 2.19 -1.52
CA TYR A 34 1.38 2.61 -2.70
C TYR A 34 0.90 1.91 -3.98
N PHE A 35 0.69 0.59 -3.94
CA PHE A 35 0.13 -0.13 -5.07
C PHE A 35 -1.29 0.35 -5.40
N ALA A 36 -2.16 0.50 -4.41
CA ALA A 36 -3.51 1.01 -4.61
C ALA A 36 -3.49 2.41 -5.26
N ALA A 37 -2.64 3.31 -4.77
CA ALA A 37 -2.48 4.65 -5.33
C ALA A 37 -1.98 4.64 -6.79
N LYS A 38 -1.09 3.70 -7.15
CA LYS A 38 -0.64 3.51 -8.55
C LYS A 38 -1.72 2.95 -9.47
N LEU A 39 -2.63 2.15 -8.93
CA LEU A 39 -3.69 1.50 -9.69
C LEU A 39 -4.93 2.39 -9.85
N MET A 40 -5.21 3.25 -8.87
CA MET A 40 -6.40 4.10 -8.84
C MET A 40 -6.62 4.92 -10.13
N PRO A 41 -5.61 5.57 -10.76
CA PRO A 41 -5.81 6.29 -12.02
C PRO A 41 -6.15 5.37 -13.20
N VAL A 42 -5.63 4.15 -13.22
CA VAL A 42 -5.91 3.16 -14.28
C VAL A 42 -7.33 2.64 -14.12
N VAL A 43 -7.73 2.31 -12.89
CA VAL A 43 -9.09 1.88 -12.55
C VAL A 43 -10.11 2.98 -12.86
N TRP A 44 -9.79 4.22 -12.51
CA TRP A 44 -10.66 5.38 -12.75
C TRP A 44 -10.85 5.67 -14.25
N ASN A 45 -9.81 5.48 -15.04
CA ASN A 45 -9.86 5.69 -16.49
C ASN A 45 -10.37 4.48 -17.29
N ASP A 46 -10.66 3.35 -16.64
CA ASP A 46 -11.40 2.25 -17.27
C ASP A 46 -12.78 2.80 -17.68
N HIS A 47 -13.25 2.50 -18.89
CA HIS A 47 -14.52 3.05 -19.42
C HIS A 47 -15.77 2.48 -18.73
N LYS A 48 -15.61 1.89 -17.55
CA LYS A 48 -16.69 1.37 -16.72
C LYS A 48 -17.20 2.49 -15.81
N PRO A 49 -18.53 2.61 -15.64
CA PRO A 49 -19.10 3.54 -14.69
C PRO A 49 -18.88 3.02 -13.26
N LEU A 50 -17.70 3.27 -12.71
CA LEU A 50 -17.39 3.02 -11.30
C LEU A 50 -17.59 4.30 -10.49
N ASN A 51 -18.13 4.18 -9.29
CA ASN A 51 -18.09 5.27 -8.31
C ASN A 51 -16.75 5.24 -7.54
N ASP A 52 -16.50 6.29 -6.75
CA ASP A 52 -15.29 6.45 -5.95
C ASP A 52 -14.99 5.24 -5.05
N TYR A 53 -16.02 4.67 -4.43
CA TYR A 53 -15.90 3.52 -3.54
C TYR A 53 -15.45 2.26 -4.30
N ASP A 54 -16.08 1.97 -5.44
CA ASP A 54 -15.74 0.81 -6.26
C ASP A 54 -14.34 0.94 -6.87
N CYS A 55 -13.95 2.14 -7.28
CA CYS A 55 -12.58 2.44 -7.73
C CYS A 55 -11.54 2.14 -6.65
N ALA A 56 -11.76 2.65 -5.43
CA ALA A 56 -10.87 2.40 -4.30
C ALA A 56 -10.81 0.91 -3.95
N LEU A 57 -11.97 0.23 -3.90
CA LEU A 57 -12.05 -1.19 -3.60
C LEU A 57 -11.29 -2.03 -4.63
N LEU A 58 -11.44 -1.76 -5.92
CA LEU A 58 -10.74 -2.51 -6.96
C LEU A 58 -9.23 -2.28 -6.90
N ALA A 59 -8.79 -1.04 -6.68
CA ALA A 59 -7.37 -0.72 -6.53
C ALA A 59 -6.72 -1.48 -5.35
N TYR A 60 -7.40 -1.53 -4.19
CA TYR A 60 -6.91 -2.31 -3.05
C TYR A 60 -6.94 -3.82 -3.28
N ARG A 61 -7.94 -4.35 -3.98
CA ARG A 61 -7.98 -5.80 -4.32
C ARG A 61 -6.82 -6.21 -5.22
N MET A 62 -6.46 -5.34 -6.17
CA MET A 62 -5.31 -5.53 -7.02
C MET A 62 -3.99 -5.40 -6.23
N ALA A 63 -3.89 -4.44 -5.31
CA ALA A 63 -2.75 -4.34 -4.39
C ALA A 63 -2.58 -5.62 -3.54
N ASP A 64 -3.67 -6.12 -2.95
CA ASP A 64 -3.66 -7.37 -2.17
C ASP A 64 -3.20 -8.57 -3.02
N ALA A 65 -3.60 -8.62 -4.30
CA ALA A 65 -3.14 -9.67 -5.21
C ALA A 65 -1.62 -9.61 -5.46
N MET A 66 -1.04 -8.41 -5.58
CA MET A 66 0.41 -8.22 -5.71
C MET A 66 1.17 -8.63 -4.45
N LEU A 67 0.62 -8.33 -3.25
CA LEU A 67 1.24 -8.74 -1.99
C LEU A 67 1.20 -10.26 -1.80
N ARG A 68 0.08 -10.91 -2.14
CA ARG A 68 -0.02 -12.38 -2.14
C ARG A 68 0.99 -13.02 -3.09
N ALA A 69 1.17 -12.45 -4.29
CA ALA A 69 2.19 -12.93 -5.23
C ALA A 69 3.63 -12.81 -4.70
N ARG A 70 3.86 -11.91 -3.72
CA ARG A 70 5.14 -11.76 -3.01
C ARG A 70 5.27 -12.66 -1.77
N GLY A 71 4.28 -13.50 -1.48
CA GLY A 71 4.25 -14.35 -0.28
C GLY A 71 3.77 -13.65 0.99
N GLN A 72 3.17 -12.47 0.85
CA GLN A 72 2.60 -11.70 1.98
C GLN A 72 1.09 -11.95 2.02
N SER A 73 0.68 -13.12 2.53
CA SER A 73 -0.72 -13.58 2.60
C SER A 73 -1.12 -14.01 4.00
#